data_AF-A0A1H2H7Y9-F1
#
_entry.id   AF-A0A1H2H7Y9-F1
#
_cell.length_a   1.000
_cell.length_b   1.000
_cell.length_c   1.000
_cell.angle_alpha   90.00
_cell.angle_beta   90.00
_cell.angle_gamma   90.00
#
_symmetry.space_group_name_H-M   'P 1'
#
loop_
_entity.id
_entity.type
_entity.pdbx_description
1 polymer ?
#
loop_
_entity_poly.entity_id
_entity_poly.type
_entity_poly.pdbx_seq_one_letter_code
_entity_poly.pdbx_strand_id
1 'polypeptide(L)'
;MINHSDNFSNDGNYLKFDNENNEIHRHHIYYLHGNIMLFSNEDNVYKVRHSQGQRIVSQIEENLNNNYLPLIITEGNSEHKLNKINGNKYLRFCFKEFNKLKSLVIFGHSLSEFDKHILDVINDSKKRVYYGLNKPTNEKLTK
;
A
#
# COMPACT_ATOMS: atom_id res chain seq x y z
N MET A 1 -15.32 -17.68 -0.04
CA MET A 1 -14.85 -16.28 0.01
C MET A 1 -13.39 -16.33 0.42
N ILE A 2 -12.46 -15.77 -0.36
CA ILE A 2 -11.04 -15.77 0.02
C ILE A 2 -10.87 -14.76 1.16
N ASN A 3 -10.54 -15.25 2.35
CA ASN A 3 -10.24 -14.39 3.49
C ASN A 3 -8.86 -13.74 3.23
N HIS A 4 -8.85 -12.42 3.16
CA HIS A 4 -7.64 -11.63 2.99
C HIS A 4 -7.54 -10.63 4.13
N SER A 5 -6.33 -10.27 4.52
CA SER A 5 -6.07 -9.26 5.52
C SER A 5 -5.17 -8.16 4.97
N ASP A 6 -5.35 -6.94 5.44
CA ASP A 6 -4.41 -5.84 5.22
C ASP A 6 -3.86 -5.29 6.55
N ASN A 7 -4.01 -6.07 7.63
CA ASN A 7 -3.59 -5.70 8.99
C ASN A 7 -4.28 -4.46 9.56
N PHE A 8 -5.45 -4.07 9.04
CA PHE A 8 -6.30 -3.05 9.64
C PHE A 8 -7.53 -3.68 10.31
N SER A 9 -7.72 -3.40 11.59
CA SER A 9 -8.80 -3.94 12.41
C SER A 9 -9.74 -2.85 12.93
N ASN A 10 -10.94 -3.23 13.37
CA ASN A 10 -11.98 -2.30 13.78
C ASN A 10 -11.55 -1.41 14.96
N ASP A 11 -11.58 -0.09 14.79
CA ASP A 11 -11.33 0.89 15.85
C ASP A 11 -12.34 2.05 15.74
N GLY A 12 -13.53 1.85 16.31
CA GLY A 12 -14.62 2.81 16.24
C GLY A 12 -15.07 3.07 14.79
N ASN A 13 -14.90 4.29 14.32
CA ASN A 13 -15.29 4.69 12.95
C ASN A 13 -14.24 4.35 11.89
N TYR A 14 -13.00 4.10 12.29
CA TYR A 14 -11.89 3.79 11.39
C TYR A 14 -11.47 2.33 11.52
N LEU A 15 -10.53 1.92 10.66
CA LEU A 15 -9.75 0.72 10.88
C LEU A 15 -8.33 1.12 11.26
N LYS A 16 -7.79 0.55 12.34
CA LYS A 16 -6.46 0.85 12.84
C LYS A 16 -5.46 -0.23 12.42
N PHE A 17 -4.28 0.20 11.97
CA PHE A 17 -3.18 -0.71 11.67
C PHE A 17 -2.67 -1.39 12.94
N ASP A 18 -2.57 -2.71 12.90
CA ASP A 18 -1.99 -3.52 13.95
C ASP A 18 -1.03 -4.57 13.36
N ASN A 19 0.26 -4.41 13.69
CA ASN A 19 1.32 -5.32 13.30
C ASN A 19 1.51 -6.50 14.27
N GLU A 20 0.78 -6.52 15.38
CA GLU A 20 0.78 -7.57 16.40
C GLU A 20 -0.44 -8.49 16.27
N ASN A 21 -1.36 -8.16 15.36
CA ASN A 21 -2.46 -9.03 15.01
C ASN A 21 -1.92 -10.34 14.40
N ASN A 22 -1.99 -11.41 15.19
CA ASN A 22 -1.50 -12.75 14.88
C ASN A 22 -2.51 -13.60 14.09
N GLU A 23 -3.58 -12.99 13.56
CA GLU A 23 -4.49 -13.73 12.69
C GLU A 23 -3.75 -14.26 11.45
N ILE A 24 -3.76 -15.58 11.31
CA ILE A 24 -3.09 -16.28 10.21
C ILE A 24 -3.97 -16.17 8.96
N HIS A 25 -3.70 -15.17 8.14
CA HIS A 25 -4.31 -15.04 6.82
C HIS A 25 -3.37 -15.60 5.76
N ARG A 26 -3.90 -16.36 4.80
CA ARG A 26 -3.10 -16.86 3.67
C ARG A 26 -2.80 -15.79 2.64
N HIS A 27 -3.62 -14.74 2.59
CA HIS A 27 -3.55 -13.69 1.59
C HIS A 27 -3.51 -12.34 2.29
N HIS A 28 -2.45 -11.57 2.03
CA HIS A 28 -2.30 -10.24 2.58
C HIS A 28 -2.25 -9.19 1.47
N ILE A 29 -2.85 -8.04 1.73
CA ILE A 29 -2.74 -6.85 0.88
C ILE A 29 -1.82 -5.86 1.59
N TYR A 30 -0.76 -5.44 0.90
CA TYR A 30 0.21 -4.47 1.40
C TYR A 30 0.22 -3.26 0.48
N TYR A 31 0.07 -2.07 1.06
CA TYR A 31 0.18 -0.80 0.35
C TYR A 31 1.59 -0.23 0.51
N LEU A 32 2.56 -0.70 -0.29
CA LEU A 32 3.98 -0.36 -0.15
C LEU A 32 4.27 1.16 -0.15
N HIS A 33 3.55 1.90 -0.99
CA HIS A 33 3.61 3.37 -1.07
C HIS A 33 2.40 4.04 -0.42
N GLY A 34 1.64 3.30 0.38
CA GLY A 34 0.42 3.80 0.99
C GLY A 34 -0.77 3.83 0.02
N ASN A 35 -1.84 4.50 0.44
CA ASN A 35 -3.11 4.57 -0.29
C ASN A 35 -3.86 5.82 0.16
N ILE A 36 -4.66 6.43 -0.71
CA ILE A 36 -5.46 7.62 -0.39
C ILE A 36 -6.41 7.43 0.79
N MET A 37 -6.81 6.18 1.06
CA MET A 37 -7.67 5.81 2.18
C MET A 37 -6.92 5.73 3.51
N LEU A 38 -5.59 5.78 3.51
CA LEU A 38 -4.78 5.72 4.71
C LEU A 38 -4.45 7.12 5.19
N PHE A 39 -4.36 7.31 6.49
CA PHE A 39 -3.85 8.53 7.11
C PHE A 39 -3.10 8.18 8.39
N SER A 40 -2.18 9.06 8.80
CA SER A 40 -1.45 8.90 10.07
C SER A 40 -1.95 9.92 11.07
N ASN A 41 -2.13 9.51 12.31
CA ASN A 41 -2.37 10.39 13.44
C ASN A 41 -1.46 9.93 14.58
N GLU A 42 -0.53 10.81 14.96
CA GLU A 42 0.58 10.47 15.87
C GLU A 42 1.34 9.23 15.36
N ASP A 43 1.52 8.22 16.22
CA ASP A 43 2.20 6.95 15.90
C ASP A 43 1.29 5.90 15.25
N ASN A 44 0.00 6.21 15.08
CA ASN A 44 -1.00 5.28 14.57
C ASN A 44 -1.31 5.54 13.09
N VAL A 45 -1.62 4.46 12.38
CA VAL A 45 -2.07 4.52 10.98
C VAL A 45 -3.48 3.99 10.91
N TYR A 46 -4.35 4.75 10.25
CA TYR A 46 -5.77 4.44 10.12
C TYR A 46 -6.15 4.33 8.65
N LYS A 47 -7.19 3.54 8.39
CA LYS A 47 -7.80 3.35 7.07
C LYS A 47 -9.27 3.70 7.16
N VAL A 48 -9.75 4.57 6.27
CA VAL A 48 -11.19 4.86 6.14
C VAL A 48 -11.92 3.59 5.69
N ARG A 49 -13.16 3.44 6.16
CA ARG A 49 -14.01 2.33 5.76
C ARG A 49 -15.42 2.81 5.50
N HIS A 50 -16.16 2.09 4.68
CA HIS A 50 -17.57 2.34 4.57
C HIS A 50 -18.26 2.09 5.92
N SER A 51 -19.00 3.09 6.40
CA SER A 51 -19.91 2.98 7.54
C SER A 51 -21.32 3.40 7.10
N GLN A 52 -22.34 2.88 7.77
CA GLN A 52 -23.73 3.26 7.49
C GLN A 52 -23.88 4.78 7.62
N GLY A 53 -24.23 5.46 6.53
CA GLY A 53 -24.45 6.91 6.51
C GLY A 53 -23.23 7.78 6.14
N GLN A 54 -22.02 7.22 5.96
CA GLN A 54 -20.85 8.00 5.52
C GLN A 54 -20.11 7.34 4.35
N ARG A 55 -20.04 8.07 3.23
CA ARG A 55 -19.28 7.66 2.04
C ARG A 55 -17.78 7.81 2.30
N ILE A 56 -16.97 6.93 1.70
CA ILE A 56 -15.51 6.96 1.78
C ILE A 56 -14.96 8.33 1.35
N VAL A 57 -15.47 8.89 0.26
CA VAL A 57 -15.03 10.20 -0.25
C VAL A 57 -15.27 11.29 0.78
N SER A 58 -16.45 11.33 1.41
CA SER A 58 -16.78 12.32 2.44
C SER A 58 -15.88 12.19 3.67
N GLN A 59 -15.51 10.97 4.08
CA GLN A 59 -14.56 10.76 5.17
C GLN A 59 -13.14 11.24 4.82
N ILE A 60 -12.71 11.04 3.57
CA ILE A 60 -11.42 11.57 3.10
C ILE A 60 -11.43 13.10 3.10
N GLU A 61 -12.50 13.73 2.63
CA GLU A 61 -12.68 15.18 2.65
C GLU A 61 -12.67 15.73 4.09
N GLU A 62 -13.37 15.07 5.02
CA GLU A 62 -13.37 15.43 6.44
C GLU A 62 -11.97 15.34 7.05
N ASN A 63 -11.23 14.26 6.76
CA ASN A 63 -9.85 14.10 7.21
C ASN A 63 -8.95 15.23 6.70
N LEU A 64 -9.06 15.58 5.41
CA LEU A 64 -8.31 16.69 4.82
C LEU A 64 -8.64 18.03 5.49
N ASN A 65 -9.93 18.29 5.75
CA ASN A 65 -10.37 19.51 6.45
C ASN A 65 -9.84 19.59 7.89
N ASN A 66 -9.59 18.43 8.52
CA ASN A 66 -8.99 18.31 9.85
C ASN A 66 -7.45 18.21 9.82
N ASN A 67 -6.80 18.49 8.68
CA ASN A 67 -5.35 18.39 8.45
C ASN A 67 -4.75 16.97 8.57
N TYR A 68 -5.57 15.92 8.47
CA TYR A 68 -5.10 14.55 8.33
C TYR A 68 -4.84 14.23 6.85
N LEU A 69 -3.60 14.43 6.42
CA LEU A 69 -3.19 14.15 5.05
C LEU A 69 -3.15 12.64 4.77
N PRO A 70 -3.51 12.21 3.54
CA PRO A 70 -3.37 10.83 3.15
C PRO A 70 -1.92 10.34 3.24
N LEU A 71 -1.74 9.15 3.81
CA LEU A 71 -0.49 8.41 3.80
C LEU A 71 -0.33 7.74 2.43
N ILE A 72 0.21 8.51 1.48
CA ILE A 72 0.54 8.04 0.14
C ILE A 72 1.83 8.69 -0.36
N ILE A 73 2.63 7.93 -1.11
CA ILE A 73 3.86 8.36 -1.75
C ILE A 73 3.65 8.30 -3.26
N THR A 74 3.34 9.44 -3.87
CA THR A 74 3.11 9.55 -5.32
C THR A 74 4.33 10.07 -6.08
N GLU A 75 5.14 10.92 -5.45
CA GLU A 75 6.20 11.69 -6.11
C GLU A 75 7.53 11.63 -5.34
N GLY A 76 8.59 12.11 -6.00
CA GLY A 76 9.95 12.18 -5.46
C GLY A 76 10.87 11.10 -6.02
N ASN A 77 12.17 11.31 -5.82
CA ASN A 77 13.19 10.33 -6.16
C ASN A 77 13.17 9.13 -5.19
N SER A 78 13.86 8.06 -5.56
CA SER A 78 13.84 6.82 -4.77
C SER A 78 14.31 6.98 -3.33
N GLU A 79 15.29 7.85 -3.06
CA GLU A 79 15.79 8.10 -1.70
C GLU A 79 14.72 8.76 -0.82
N HIS A 80 14.04 9.78 -1.35
CA HIS A 80 12.94 10.45 -0.66
C HIS A 80 11.79 9.48 -0.35
N LYS A 81 11.41 8.66 -1.32
CA LYS A 81 10.37 7.63 -1.12
C LYS A 81 10.78 6.64 -0.04
N LEU A 82 12.03 6.16 -0.05
CA LEU A 82 12.54 5.23 0.96
C LEU A 82 12.58 5.86 2.36
N ASN A 83 12.96 7.14 2.47
CA ASN A 83 12.94 7.86 3.73
C ASN A 83 11.51 7.97 4.30
N LYS A 84 10.51 8.28 3.46
CA LYS A 84 9.09 8.26 3.87
C LYS A 84 8.62 6.87 4.29
N ILE A 85 9.01 5.82 3.57
CA ILE A 85 8.71 4.43 3.93
C ILE A 85 9.29 4.12 5.32
N ASN A 86 10.56 4.46 5.56
CA ASN A 86 11.23 4.20 6.83
C ASN A 86 10.68 5.04 7.98
N GLY A 87 10.18 6.25 7.71
CA GLY A 87 9.59 7.14 8.71
C GLY A 87 8.19 6.73 9.18
N ASN A 88 7.48 5.88 8.45
CA ASN A 88 6.12 5.46 8.81
C ASN A 88 6.05 3.99 9.24
N LYS A 89 5.39 3.71 10.38
CA LYS A 89 5.29 2.36 10.96
C LYS A 89 4.68 1.34 9.99
N TYR A 90 3.59 1.71 9.30
CA TYR A 90 2.88 0.82 8.38
C TYR A 90 3.66 0.60 7.06
N LEU A 91 4.20 1.67 6.46
CA LEU A 91 4.96 1.53 5.22
C LEU A 91 6.23 0.70 5.43
N ARG A 92 6.94 0.93 6.54
CA ARG A 92 8.10 0.14 6.94
C ARG A 92 7.75 -1.33 7.16
N PHE A 93 6.58 -1.62 7.72
CA PHE A 93 6.07 -2.99 7.85
C PHE A 93 5.83 -3.62 6.46
N CYS A 94 5.10 -2.96 5.57
CA CYS A 94 4.85 -3.43 4.21
C CYS A 94 6.16 -3.73 3.45
N PHE A 95 7.15 -2.84 3.57
CA PHE A 95 8.44 -3.01 2.91
C PHE A 95 9.23 -4.21 3.48
N LYS A 96 9.18 -4.43 4.80
CA LYS A 96 9.77 -5.63 5.43
C LYS A 96 9.10 -6.91 4.96
N GLU A 97 7.77 -6.96 4.92
CA GLU A 97 7.04 -8.14 4.42
C GLU A 97 7.34 -8.40 2.95
N PHE A 98 7.39 -7.35 2.13
CA PHE A 98 7.81 -7.45 0.74
C PHE A 98 9.20 -8.07 0.60
N ASN A 99 10.17 -7.68 1.44
CA ASN A 99 11.54 -8.21 1.39
C ASN A 99 11.59 -9.73 1.69
N LYS A 100 10.69 -10.26 2.52
CA LYS A 100 10.65 -11.70 2.86
C LYS A 100 10.22 -12.59 1.67
N LEU A 101 9.44 -12.04 0.73
CA LEU A 101 8.94 -12.78 -0.43
C LEU A 101 10.09 -13.34 -1.29
N LYS A 102 9.91 -14.54 -1.84
CA LYS A 102 10.92 -15.19 -2.72
C LYS A 102 10.52 -15.26 -4.18
N SER A 103 9.24 -15.06 -4.49
CA SER A 103 8.74 -15.08 -5.86
C SER A 103 7.69 -14.01 -6.04
N LEU A 104 7.67 -13.38 -7.21
CA LEU A 104 6.79 -12.26 -7.51
C LEU A 104 6.14 -12.43 -8.89
N VAL A 105 4.90 -11.98 -8.97
CA VAL A 105 4.24 -11.66 -10.23
C VAL A 105 3.87 -10.17 -10.15
N ILE A 106 4.31 -9.39 -11.12
CA ILE A 106 4.21 -7.93 -11.10
C ILE A 106 3.36 -7.49 -12.29
N PHE A 107 2.35 -6.65 -12.02
CA PHE A 107 1.48 -6.04 -13.02
C PHE A 107 1.39 -4.54 -12.79
N GLY A 108 1.28 -3.76 -13.87
CA GLY A 108 0.94 -2.33 -13.80
C GLY A 108 1.96 -1.43 -13.10
N HIS A 109 3.18 -1.91 -12.84
CA HIS A 109 4.24 -1.16 -12.19
C HIS A 109 5.33 -0.85 -13.21
N SER A 110 5.76 0.41 -13.36
CA SER A 110 6.76 0.81 -14.37
C SER A 110 8.15 0.27 -14.06
N LEU A 111 8.43 -0.03 -12.78
CA LEU A 111 9.77 -0.45 -12.30
C LEU A 111 10.85 0.52 -12.77
N SER A 112 10.57 1.82 -12.67
CA SER A 112 11.47 2.89 -13.08
C SER A 112 12.46 3.26 -11.98
N GLU A 113 13.40 4.17 -12.31
CA GLU A 113 14.41 4.69 -11.37
C GLU A 113 13.82 5.36 -10.12
N PHE A 114 12.59 5.87 -10.20
CA PHE A 114 11.90 6.47 -9.05
C PHE A 114 11.58 5.45 -7.95
N ASP A 115 11.48 4.18 -8.31
CA ASP A 115 11.22 3.06 -7.40
C ASP A 115 12.42 2.12 -7.30
N LYS A 116 13.63 2.67 -7.43
CA LYS A 116 14.89 1.92 -7.31
C LYS A 116 14.98 1.12 -6.01
N HIS A 117 14.51 1.65 -4.88
CA HIS A 117 14.43 0.91 -3.61
C HIS A 117 13.60 -0.38 -3.68
N ILE A 118 12.56 -0.44 -4.53
CA ILE A 118 11.80 -1.67 -4.81
C ILE A 118 12.62 -2.59 -5.72
N LEU A 119 13.21 -2.03 -6.79
CA LEU A 119 14.05 -2.77 -7.74
C LEU A 119 15.24 -3.46 -7.04
N ASP A 120 15.91 -2.76 -6.14
CA ASP A 120 17.07 -3.28 -5.40
C ASP A 120 16.65 -4.51 -4.59
N VAL A 121 15.54 -4.43 -3.85
CA VAL A 121 14.98 -5.59 -3.14
C VAL A 121 14.60 -6.73 -4.09
N ILE A 122 14.05 -6.40 -5.27
CA ILE A 122 13.72 -7.41 -6.29
C ILE A 122 14.99 -8.15 -6.72
N ASN A 123 16.04 -7.42 -7.08
CA ASN A 123 17.30 -7.97 -7.58
C ASN A 123 18.05 -8.77 -6.51
N ASP A 124 18.04 -8.31 -5.26
CA ASP A 124 18.84 -8.90 -4.19
C ASP A 124 18.20 -10.16 -3.58
N SER A 125 16.87 -10.20 -3.50
CA SER A 125 16.18 -11.16 -2.62
C SER A 125 15.22 -12.13 -3.32
N LYS A 126 14.80 -11.83 -4.56
CA LYS A 126 13.75 -12.60 -5.27
C LYS A 126 14.37 -13.64 -6.17
N LYS A 127 13.92 -14.89 -6.02
CA LYS A 127 14.41 -16.03 -6.82
C LYS A 127 13.70 -16.17 -8.16
N ARG A 128 12.45 -15.73 -8.26
CA ARG A 128 11.62 -15.82 -9.47
C ARG A 128 10.75 -14.59 -9.61
N VAL A 129 10.80 -13.94 -10.77
CA VAL A 129 10.04 -12.73 -11.05
C VAL A 129 9.36 -12.90 -12.41
N TYR A 130 8.04 -12.73 -12.42
CA TYR A 130 7.24 -12.66 -13.63
C TYR A 130 6.73 -11.22 -13.77
N TYR A 131 6.91 -10.60 -14.93
CA TYR A 131 6.56 -9.21 -15.17
C TYR A 131 5.60 -9.09 -16.36
N GLY A 132 4.42 -8.55 -16.11
CA GLY A 132 3.41 -8.31 -17.13
C GLY A 132 3.78 -7.11 -18.00
N LEU A 133 4.17 -7.38 -19.25
CA LEU A 133 4.42 -6.35 -20.25
C LEU A 133 3.13 -5.99 -20.97
N ASN A 134 2.72 -4.72 -20.88
CA ASN A 134 1.67 -4.19 -21.72
C ASN A 134 2.30 -3.41 -22.88
N LYS A 135 2.03 -3.84 -24.11
CA LYS A 135 2.28 -3.05 -25.32
C LYS A 135 0.92 -2.53 -25.78
N PRO A 136 0.55 -1.29 -25.41
CA PRO A 136 -0.75 -0.75 -25.81
C PRO A 136 -0.83 -0.73 -27.34
N THR A 137 -1.83 -1.40 -27.88
CA THR A 137 -2.22 -1.29 -29.29
C THR A 137 -3.25 -0.17 -29.43
N ASN A 138 -3.37 0.42 -30.62
CA ASN A 138 -4.42 1.41 -30.92
C ASN A 138 -5.82 0.77 -31.04
N GLU A 139 -5.93 -0.54 -30.84
CA GLU A 139 -7.18 -1.27 -30.88
C GLU A 139 -7.96 -1.03 -29.59
N LYS A 140 -9.10 -0.36 -29.71
CA LYS A 140 -10.03 -0.24 -28.59
C LYS A 140 -10.62 -1.62 -28.31
N LEU A 141 -10.54 -2.05 -27.05
CA LEU A 141 -11.32 -3.18 -26.56
C LEU A 141 -12.81 -2.88 -26.78
N THR A 142 -13.42 -3.51 -27.78
CA THR A 142 -14.88 -3.54 -27.94
C THR A 142 -15.41 -4.62 -27.01
N LYS A 143 -16.11 -4.21 -25.95
CA LYS A 143 -16.88 -5.10 -25.08
C LYS A 143 -18.28 -5.26 -25.63
#